data_AF-A0A2K2RIM1-F1
#
_entry.id   AF-A0A2K2RIM1-F1
#
_cell.length_a   1.000
_cell.length_b   1.000
_cell.length_c   1.000
_cell.angle_alpha   90.00
_cell.angle_beta   90.00
_cell.angle_gamma   90.00
#
_symmetry.space_group_name_H-M   'P 1'
#
loop_
_entity.id
_entity.type
_entity.pdbx_description
1 polymer ?
#
loop_
_entity_poly.entity_id
_entity_poly.type
_entity_poly.pdbx_seq_one_letter_code
_entity_poly.pdbx_strand_id
1 'polypeptide(L)'
;MTITRKLAVLATGAVMTGGLLAGTAGAAEAAPSAASDCPSGWFCVWSGKNYTGRMQKVAGNNADLTQFVVFQGFKSWYNHGASCDYRWYDQTNYRGNTAVLKRGAKGTGDRVWFQKSNKWVNC
;
A
#
# COMPACT_ATOMS: atom_id res chain seq x y z
N MET A 1 -3.07 -29.07 -42.60
CA MET A 1 -2.02 -30.07 -42.32
C MET A 1 -0.72 -29.33 -42.14
N THR A 2 -0.20 -29.27 -40.91
CA THR A 2 1.06 -28.57 -40.60
C THR A 2 1.96 -29.55 -39.86
N ILE A 3 3.20 -29.61 -40.33
CA ILE A 3 4.13 -30.73 -40.22
C ILE A 3 4.85 -30.71 -38.86
N THR A 4 4.89 -31.88 -38.24
CA THR A 4 5.60 -32.22 -36.99
C THR A 4 7.11 -32.04 -37.13
N ARG A 5 7.77 -31.42 -36.14
CA ARG A 5 9.21 -31.57 -35.91
C ARG A 5 9.48 -31.86 -34.44
N LYS A 6 9.80 -33.13 -34.15
CA LYS A 6 10.34 -33.59 -32.87
C LYS A 6 11.85 -33.33 -32.87
N LEU A 7 12.35 -32.62 -31.87
CA LEU A 7 13.76 -32.65 -31.47
C LEU A 7 13.78 -32.79 -29.96
N ALA A 8 14.14 -33.99 -29.51
CA ALA A 8 14.46 -34.31 -28.13
C ALA A 8 15.93 -33.94 -27.88
N VAL A 9 16.19 -33.19 -26.80
CA VAL A 9 17.51 -33.09 -26.20
C VAL A 9 17.34 -33.36 -24.71
N LEU A 10 17.88 -34.50 -24.28
CA LEU A 10 18.11 -34.85 -22.89
C LEU A 10 19.41 -34.16 -22.43
N ALA A 11 19.35 -33.35 -21.38
CA ALA A 11 20.52 -32.92 -20.63
C ALA A 11 20.29 -33.24 -19.15
N THR A 12 20.95 -34.31 -18.72
CA THR A 12 21.15 -34.70 -17.32
C THR A 12 22.16 -33.75 -16.67
N GLY A 13 21.88 -33.25 -15.46
CA GLY A 13 22.97 -32.75 -14.60
C GLY A 13 22.62 -31.74 -13.52
N ALA A 14 22.64 -32.24 -12.29
CA ALA A 14 23.17 -31.61 -11.07
C ALA A 14 22.32 -30.60 -10.26
N VAL A 15 21.83 -31.14 -9.13
CA VAL A 15 21.96 -30.63 -7.73
C VAL A 15 21.68 -29.14 -7.49
N MET A 16 20.56 -28.86 -6.82
CA MET A 16 20.47 -27.90 -5.70
C MET A 16 19.16 -28.14 -4.92
N THR A 17 19.23 -28.85 -3.80
CA THR A 17 18.23 -28.73 -2.72
C THR A 17 18.96 -28.39 -1.42
N GLY A 18 19.70 -27.28 -1.47
CA GLY A 18 20.04 -26.51 -0.27
C GLY A 18 18.77 -25.83 0.22
N GLY A 19 18.41 -26.11 1.47
CA GLY A 19 17.15 -25.67 2.05
C GLY A 19 17.03 -24.16 2.14
N LEU A 20 15.81 -23.69 2.34
CA LEU A 20 15.52 -22.66 3.31
C LEU A 20 14.05 -22.78 3.69
N LEU A 21 13.88 -22.84 4.99
CA LEU A 21 12.65 -22.99 5.71
C LEU A 21 11.66 -21.89 5.33
N ALA A 22 10.39 -22.27 5.38
CA ALA A 22 9.23 -21.41 5.29
C ALA A 22 9.44 -20.09 6.07
N GLY A 23 9.58 -19.00 5.32
CA GLY A 23 9.41 -17.64 5.80
C GLY A 23 8.18 -17.07 5.11
N THR A 24 7.15 -16.82 5.89
CA THR A 24 5.85 -16.26 5.48
C THR A 24 5.97 -15.20 4.39
N ALA A 25 5.16 -15.37 3.34
CA ALA A 25 4.87 -14.39 2.33
C ALA A 25 4.41 -13.06 2.95
N GLY A 26 5.34 -12.16 3.24
CA GLY A 26 5.10 -10.75 3.11
C GLY A 26 5.24 -10.45 1.63
N ALA A 27 4.13 -10.33 0.90
CA ALA A 27 4.15 -9.70 -0.40
C ALA A 27 4.69 -8.28 -0.19
N ALA A 28 5.99 -8.10 -0.35
CA ALA A 28 6.54 -6.80 -0.62
C ALA A 28 6.18 -6.53 -2.08
N GLU A 29 4.93 -6.11 -2.34
CA GLU A 29 4.63 -5.54 -3.65
C GLU A 29 5.64 -4.41 -3.87
N ALA A 30 6.49 -4.59 -4.88
CA ALA A 30 7.38 -3.56 -5.39
C ALA A 30 6.54 -2.28 -5.44
N ALA A 31 6.91 -1.25 -4.66
CA ALA A 31 6.16 -0.01 -4.68
C ALA A 31 6.29 0.53 -6.11
N PRO A 32 5.21 0.78 -6.85
CA PRO A 32 5.26 1.70 -7.97
C PRO A 32 6.05 2.93 -7.55
N SER A 33 6.94 3.41 -8.41
CA SER A 33 7.81 4.56 -8.18
C SER A 33 7.08 5.77 -7.59
N ALA A 34 5.79 5.93 -7.89
CA ALA A 34 4.92 6.98 -7.39
C ALA A 34 4.62 6.92 -5.87
N ALA A 35 4.85 5.80 -5.19
CA ALA A 35 4.79 5.77 -3.71
C ALA A 35 5.89 6.64 -3.08
N SER A 36 7.03 6.77 -3.76
CA SER A 36 8.15 7.62 -3.34
C SER A 36 7.80 9.11 -3.39
N ASP A 37 6.72 9.49 -4.09
CA ASP A 37 6.22 10.88 -4.13
C ASP A 37 5.60 11.30 -2.79
N CYS A 38 5.32 10.36 -1.87
CA CYS A 38 4.88 10.67 -0.53
C CYS A 38 6.08 11.12 0.32
N PRO A 39 6.15 12.39 0.78
CA PRO A 39 7.27 12.84 1.60
C PRO A 39 7.23 12.19 2.99
N SER A 40 8.41 12.01 3.60
CA SER A 40 8.50 11.56 4.99
C SER A 40 7.77 12.52 5.94
N GLY A 41 7.06 11.99 6.93
CA GLY A 41 6.20 12.72 7.85
C GLY A 41 4.73 12.81 7.44
N TRP A 42 4.35 12.21 6.30
CA TRP A 42 2.99 12.35 5.74
C TRP A 42 2.29 11.01 5.55
N PHE A 43 0.96 11.07 5.63
CA PHE A 43 0.10 10.02 5.10
C PHE A 43 -0.46 10.47 3.76
N CYS A 44 -0.23 9.69 2.71
CA CYS A 44 -0.62 10.04 1.35
C CYS A 44 -1.67 9.07 0.81
N VAL A 45 -2.61 9.60 0.05
CA VAL A 45 -3.68 8.86 -0.63
C VAL A 45 -3.76 9.26 -2.09
N TRP A 46 -4.15 8.32 -2.94
CA TRP A 46 -4.29 8.53 -4.38
C TRP A 46 -5.64 8.04 -4.87
N SER A 47 -6.25 8.79 -5.78
CA SER A 47 -7.54 8.44 -6.39
C SER A 47 -7.48 7.14 -7.20
N GLY A 48 -6.32 6.84 -7.79
CA GLY A 48 -6.07 5.66 -8.60
C GLY A 48 -5.40 4.51 -7.85
N LYS A 49 -5.33 3.36 -8.52
CA LYS A 49 -4.55 2.20 -8.05
C LYS A 49 -3.06 2.47 -8.23
N ASN A 50 -2.23 1.73 -7.51
CA ASN A 50 -0.78 1.71 -7.67
C ASN A 50 -0.16 3.11 -7.56
N TYR A 51 -0.70 3.93 -6.66
CA TYR A 51 -0.23 5.30 -6.37
C TYR A 51 -0.33 6.24 -7.58
N THR A 52 -1.37 6.07 -8.41
CA THR A 52 -1.62 6.89 -9.61
C THR A 52 -2.79 7.86 -9.43
N GLY A 53 -2.88 8.85 -10.33
CA GLY A 53 -3.95 9.85 -10.30
C GLY A 53 -3.68 10.96 -9.30
N ARG A 54 -4.75 11.63 -8.84
CA ARG A 54 -4.62 12.79 -7.95
C ARG A 54 -4.20 12.32 -6.56
N MET A 55 -3.10 12.88 -6.06
CA MET A 55 -2.59 12.63 -4.72
C MET A 55 -3.05 13.72 -3.75
N GLN A 56 -3.38 13.33 -2.52
CA GLN A 56 -3.49 14.23 -1.38
C GLN A 56 -2.73 13.65 -0.19
N LYS A 57 -2.26 14.54 0.68
CA LYS A 57 -1.47 14.18 1.84
C LYS A 57 -1.91 14.95 3.06
N VAL A 58 -1.75 14.34 4.23
CA VAL A 58 -2.02 14.98 5.52
C VAL A 58 -0.89 14.68 6.50
N ALA A 59 -0.64 15.67 7.36
CA ALA A 59 0.23 15.57 8.52
C ALA A 59 -0.57 16.04 9.74
N GLY A 60 -0.05 15.78 10.94
CA GLY A 60 -0.74 16.12 12.18
C GLY A 60 -2.08 15.40 12.38
N ASN A 61 -2.73 15.73 13.49
CA ASN A 61 -4.05 15.20 13.83
C ASN A 61 -5.12 16.09 13.19
N ASN A 62 -6.00 15.52 12.38
CA ASN A 62 -7.05 16.28 11.69
C ASN A 62 -8.41 15.76 12.11
N ALA A 63 -9.22 16.63 12.72
CA ALA A 63 -10.59 16.30 13.13
C ALA A 63 -11.55 16.23 11.94
N ASP A 64 -11.21 16.87 10.80
CA ASP A 64 -12.03 16.85 9.60
C ASP A 64 -11.16 16.85 8.32
N LEU A 65 -11.32 15.78 7.53
CA LEU A 65 -10.68 15.57 6.24
C LEU A 65 -11.68 15.62 5.07
N THR A 66 -12.96 15.91 5.33
CA THR A 66 -14.03 15.90 4.32
C THR A 66 -13.85 16.96 3.24
N GLN A 67 -13.13 18.04 3.57
CA GLN A 67 -12.67 19.06 2.62
C GLN A 67 -11.72 18.52 1.54
N PHE A 68 -11.07 17.38 1.77
CA PHE A 68 -10.13 16.78 0.83
C PHE A 68 -10.82 15.69 0.01
N VAL A 69 -11.11 16.02 -1.25
CA VAL A 69 -11.86 15.16 -2.18
C VAL A 69 -11.31 13.74 -2.34
N VAL A 70 -9.98 13.57 -2.39
CA VAL A 70 -9.35 12.25 -2.55
C VAL A 70 -9.50 11.40 -1.30
N PHE A 71 -9.53 12.00 -0.10
CA PHE A 71 -9.82 11.26 1.14
C PHE A 71 -11.26 10.74 1.21
N GLN A 72 -12.15 11.24 0.35
CA GLN A 72 -13.53 10.75 0.24
C GLN A 72 -13.67 9.57 -0.75
N GLY A 73 -12.58 9.20 -1.43
CA GLY A 73 -12.58 8.11 -2.40
C GLY A 73 -11.20 7.86 -2.98
N PHE A 74 -10.37 7.10 -2.27
CA PHE A 74 -9.03 6.71 -2.71
C PHE A 74 -8.91 5.21 -2.91
N LYS A 75 -7.99 4.80 -3.78
CA LYS A 75 -7.74 3.38 -4.11
C LYS A 75 -6.36 2.89 -3.70
N SER A 76 -5.45 3.80 -3.41
CA SER A 76 -4.14 3.47 -2.85
C SER A 76 -3.69 4.52 -1.83
N TRP A 77 -2.85 4.08 -0.90
CA TRP A 77 -2.42 4.87 0.25
C TRP A 77 -1.07 4.41 0.78
N TYR A 78 -0.34 5.31 1.43
CA TYR A 78 0.95 5.04 2.04
C TYR A 78 1.12 5.85 3.32
N ASN A 79 1.42 5.17 4.43
CA ASN A 79 1.88 5.80 5.65
C ASN A 79 3.40 5.97 5.62
N HIS A 80 3.85 7.14 5.16
CA HIS A 80 5.24 7.56 5.23
C HIS A 80 5.51 8.46 6.45
N GLY A 81 4.88 8.18 7.60
CA GLY A 81 5.11 8.90 8.84
C GLY A 81 6.59 8.96 9.24
N ALA A 82 7.00 10.00 9.97
CA ALA A 82 8.39 10.17 10.40
C ALA A 82 8.77 9.11 11.44
N SER A 83 8.04 9.04 12.56
CA SER A 83 8.26 8.09 13.67
C SER A 83 6.99 7.40 14.16
N CYS A 84 5.81 7.76 13.65
CA CYS A 84 4.52 7.39 14.22
C CYS A 84 3.69 6.49 13.30
N ASP A 85 2.78 5.74 13.89
CA ASP A 85 1.70 5.03 13.20
C ASP A 85 0.53 5.98 12.90
N TYR A 86 -0.29 5.60 11.91
CA TYR A 86 -1.43 6.39 11.46
C TYR A 86 -2.74 5.69 11.80
N ARG A 87 -3.59 6.33 12.61
CA ARG A 87 -4.94 5.87 12.90
C ARG A 87 -5.96 6.67 12.10
N TRP A 88 -6.72 5.98 11.24
CA TRP A 88 -7.80 6.60 10.46
C TRP A 88 -9.15 6.37 11.12
N TYR A 89 -10.11 7.23 10.79
CA TYR A 89 -11.49 7.15 11.27
C TYR A 89 -12.44 7.39 10.10
N ASP A 90 -13.53 6.63 10.03
CA ASP A 90 -14.57 6.81 9.00
C ASP A 90 -15.53 7.98 9.29
N GLN A 91 -15.49 8.55 10.50
CA GLN A 91 -16.24 9.75 10.89
C GLN A 91 -15.31 10.92 11.25
N THR A 92 -15.86 12.13 11.26
CA THR A 92 -15.17 13.32 11.75
C THR A 92 -14.99 13.25 13.27
N ASN A 93 -14.11 14.10 13.81
CA ASN A 93 -13.84 14.22 15.24
C ASN A 93 -13.37 12.92 15.92
N TYR A 94 -12.64 12.07 15.18
CA TYR A 94 -12.02 10.84 15.69
C TYR A 94 -13.02 9.79 16.19
N ARG A 95 -14.13 9.62 15.46
CA ARG A 95 -15.23 8.71 15.81
C ARG A 95 -15.42 7.60 14.79
N GLY A 96 -16.29 6.66 15.12
CA GLY A 96 -16.70 5.58 14.23
C GLY A 96 -15.66 4.45 14.13
N ASN A 97 -15.65 3.76 12.99
CA ASN A 97 -14.74 2.67 12.74
C ASN A 97 -13.32 3.18 12.53
N THR A 98 -12.33 2.40 12.99
CA THR A 98 -10.93 2.79 12.96
C THR A 98 -10.01 1.59 12.86
N ALA A 99 -8.86 1.78 12.23
CA ALA A 99 -7.72 0.88 12.34
C ALA A 99 -6.41 1.66 12.37
N VAL A 100 -5.35 1.00 12.85
CA VAL A 100 -3.99 1.56 12.88
C VAL A 100 -3.20 1.00 11.70
N LEU A 101 -2.61 1.91 10.93
CA LEU A 101 -1.72 1.62 9.82
C LEU A 101 -0.29 1.89 10.31
N LYS A 102 0.52 0.83 10.39
CA LYS A 102 1.90 0.96 10.84
C LYS A 102 2.70 1.90 9.94
N ARG A 103 3.71 2.58 10.49
CA ARG A 103 4.68 3.31 9.65
C ARG A 103 5.27 2.39 8.58
N GLY A 104 5.36 2.87 7.35
CA GLY A 104 5.84 2.09 6.21
C GLY A 104 4.75 1.23 5.55
N ALA A 105 3.57 1.08 6.19
CA ALA A 105 2.47 0.33 5.59
C ALA A 105 1.90 1.09 4.39
N LYS A 106 1.60 0.35 3.33
CA LYS A 106 1.03 0.85 2.09
C LYS A 106 0.03 -0.16 1.55
N GLY A 107 -0.93 0.31 0.76
CA GLY A 107 -1.95 -0.55 0.17
C GLY A 107 -2.45 0.01 -1.15
N THR A 108 -2.84 -0.90 -2.03
CA THR A 108 -3.41 -0.59 -3.36
C THR A 108 -4.39 -1.68 -3.74
N GLY A 109 -5.48 -1.34 -4.42
CA GLY A 109 -6.43 -2.33 -4.94
C GLY A 109 -7.67 -1.71 -5.59
N ASP A 110 -8.63 -2.55 -5.97
CA ASP A 110 -9.88 -2.09 -6.60
C ASP A 110 -10.88 -1.50 -5.61
N ARG A 111 -10.71 -1.76 -4.31
CA ARG A 111 -11.56 -1.20 -3.26
C ARG A 111 -11.37 0.30 -3.16
N VAL A 112 -12.49 1.02 -3.09
CA VAL A 112 -12.52 2.45 -2.76
C VAL A 112 -12.62 2.60 -1.25
N TRP A 113 -11.70 3.36 -0.69
CA TRP A 113 -11.62 3.70 0.71
C TRP A 113 -11.97 5.16 0.93
N PHE A 114 -12.43 5.47 2.13
CA PHE A 114 -12.68 6.83 2.58
C PHE A 114 -12.28 6.98 4.05
N GLN A 115 -11.91 8.19 4.44
CA GLN A 115 -11.72 8.56 5.83
C GLN A 115 -12.12 10.01 6.04
N LYS A 116 -12.57 10.31 7.27
CA LYS A 116 -13.06 11.63 7.63
C LYS A 116 -12.26 12.30 8.72
N SER A 117 -11.45 11.57 9.49
CA SER A 117 -10.48 12.15 10.42
C SER A 117 -9.29 11.21 10.67
N ASN A 118 -8.22 11.71 11.29
CA ASN A 118 -7.03 10.91 11.60
C ASN A 118 -6.28 11.36 12.85
N LYS A 119 -5.57 10.42 13.48
CA LYS A 119 -4.53 10.72 14.48
C LYS A 119 -3.23 10.03 14.17
N TRP A 120 -2.12 10.68 14.49
CA TRP A 120 -0.82 10.03 14.66
C TRP A 120 -0.75 9.45 16.06
N VAL A 121 -0.32 8.19 16.14
CA VAL A 121 -0.26 7.41 17.38
C VAL A 121 1.02 6.61 17.41
N ASN A 122 1.41 6.09 18.58
CA ASN A 122 2.62 5.28 18.75
C ASN A 122 3.89 5.97 18.21
N CYS A 123 3.95 7.29 18.43
CA CYS A 123 5.20 8.03 18.47
C CYS A 123 5.85 7.77 19.85
#